data_AF-A0A524ALU5-F1
#
_entry.id   AF-A0A524ALU5-F1
#
_cell.length_a   1.000
_cell.length_b   1.000
_cell.length_c   1.000
_cell.angle_alpha   90.00
_cell.angle_beta   90.00
_cell.angle_gamma   90.00
#
_symmetry.space_group_name_H-M   'P 1'
#
loop_
_entity.id
_entity.type
_entity.pdbx_description
1 polymer ?
#
loop_
_entity_poly.entity_id
_entity_poly.type
_entity_poly.pdbx_seq_one_letter_code
_entity_poly.pdbx_strand_id
1 'polypeptide(L)'
;MMKKIFGILLVVVLLATILPSAVVAKSPKTEFDLNGPHFNLNLLGKRDGWNDKEVSNPERHTMFVPMDTSAWNIELKTPNKVVNHGNKVGDNVTSLPGFAIYMTQSGADDFAVIDGTAFDGDPCELDLARGKYWVVVAVKAKPVANAPTIDGWAQIYDIDGALYYYLNLGTVTVSRKWSNATDLFFINTEEASGAITGLPDPGNANDLGMWIFDYFASLDAAEYSDFAYFWQLQNNGSKLIQVRFYPMP
;
A
#
# COMPACT_ATOMS: atom_id res chain seq x y z
N MET A 1 -3.43 79.67 -28.62
CA MET A 1 -2.91 78.78 -29.68
C MET A 1 -1.80 77.92 -29.08
N MET A 2 -1.76 76.61 -29.39
CA MET A 2 -0.86 75.54 -28.85
C MET A 2 -1.05 75.30 -27.34
N LYS A 3 -1.80 74.33 -26.79
CA LYS A 3 -2.15 72.93 -27.11
C LYS A 3 -0.97 71.96 -27.23
N LYS A 4 -0.72 71.28 -26.08
CA LYS A 4 -0.26 69.90 -25.88
C LYS A 4 1.22 69.62 -26.16
N ILE A 5 1.94 69.20 -25.11
CA ILE A 5 2.85 68.03 -25.01
C ILE A 5 3.58 68.19 -23.66
N PHE A 6 2.90 67.82 -22.58
CA PHE A 6 3.50 67.58 -21.26
C PHE A 6 2.87 66.27 -20.81
N GLY A 7 3.63 65.18 -20.85
CA GLY A 7 3.11 63.88 -20.43
C GLY A 7 3.63 62.68 -21.23
N ILE A 8 4.91 62.62 -21.55
CA ILE A 8 5.57 61.36 -21.92
C ILE A 8 7.01 61.41 -21.41
N LEU A 9 7.21 61.41 -20.09
CA LEU A 9 8.52 61.09 -19.50
C LEU A 9 8.43 60.65 -18.03
N LEU A 10 7.37 59.91 -17.66
CA LEU A 10 7.27 59.32 -16.32
C LEU A 10 6.38 58.06 -16.27
N VAL A 11 6.39 57.25 -17.33
CA VAL A 11 5.64 55.97 -17.37
C VAL A 11 6.52 54.78 -17.79
N VAL A 12 7.77 55.02 -18.21
CA VAL A 12 8.66 53.93 -18.68
C VAL A 12 9.55 53.34 -17.56
N VAL A 13 9.54 53.89 -16.35
CA VAL A 13 10.37 53.40 -15.22
C VAL A 13 9.58 52.54 -14.21
N LEU A 14 8.26 52.37 -14.40
CA LEU A 14 7.41 51.61 -13.48
C LEU A 14 6.86 50.29 -14.06
N LEU A 15 7.62 49.66 -14.97
CA LEU A 15 7.33 48.32 -15.49
C LEU A 15 8.51 47.35 -15.28
N ALA A 16 9.28 47.53 -14.19
CA ALA A 16 10.03 46.43 -13.61
C ALA A 16 9.08 45.67 -12.68
N THR A 17 8.08 45.01 -13.26
CA THR A 17 7.33 43.98 -12.54
C THR A 17 8.34 42.93 -12.11
N ILE A 18 8.61 42.89 -10.81
CA ILE A 18 9.18 41.75 -10.13
C ILE A 18 8.26 40.60 -10.48
N LEU A 19 8.60 39.84 -11.51
CA LEU A 19 8.03 38.51 -11.68
C LEU A 19 8.52 37.76 -10.44
N PRO A 20 7.64 37.30 -9.53
CA PRO A 20 8.05 36.25 -8.62
C PRO A 20 8.42 35.08 -9.54
N SER A 21 9.71 34.89 -9.77
CA SER A 21 10.21 33.62 -10.25
C SER A 21 9.67 32.61 -9.26
N ALA A 22 8.65 31.86 -9.68
CA ALA A 22 8.26 30.66 -8.98
C ALA A 22 9.51 29.79 -9.02
N VAL A 23 10.30 29.86 -7.95
CA VAL A 23 11.26 28.82 -7.64
C VAL A 23 10.34 27.62 -7.42
N VAL A 24 10.13 26.86 -8.49
CA VAL A 24 9.64 25.49 -8.40
C VAL A 24 10.72 24.85 -7.55
N ALA A 25 10.47 24.77 -6.24
CA ALA A 25 11.28 24.00 -5.35
C ALA A 25 11.32 22.62 -5.98
N LYS A 26 12.48 22.27 -6.56
CA LYS A 26 12.72 20.93 -7.07
C LYS A 26 12.50 20.07 -5.84
N SER A 27 11.36 19.36 -5.80
CA SER A 27 11.03 18.47 -4.69
C SER A 27 12.29 17.70 -4.36
N PRO A 28 12.67 17.60 -3.08
CA PRO A 28 13.88 16.87 -2.69
C PRO A 28 13.85 15.57 -3.46
N LYS A 29 14.88 15.30 -4.27
CA LYS A 29 14.94 14.09 -5.08
C LYS A 29 14.74 12.92 -4.12
N THR A 30 13.52 12.42 -4.07
CA THR A 30 13.27 11.05 -3.69
C THR A 30 14.08 10.23 -4.67
N GLU A 31 14.61 9.09 -4.22
CA GLU A 31 15.26 8.13 -5.12
C GLU A 31 14.37 7.75 -6.31
N PHE A 32 13.07 8.00 -6.13
CA PHE A 32 12.02 7.73 -7.07
C PHE A 32 11.50 8.96 -7.82
N ASP A 33 11.12 8.77 -9.07
CA ASP A 33 10.31 9.74 -9.80
C ASP A 33 8.85 9.63 -9.34
N LEU A 34 8.42 10.59 -8.52
CA LEU A 34 7.06 10.64 -8.00
C LEU A 34 6.12 11.46 -8.88
N ASN A 35 6.58 11.85 -10.07
CA ASN A 35 5.77 12.51 -11.07
C ASN A 35 5.05 11.47 -11.94
N GLY A 36 3.92 11.86 -12.52
CA GLY A 36 3.13 11.01 -13.40
C GLY A 36 1.81 10.52 -12.80
N PRO A 37 0.98 9.88 -13.64
CA PRO A 37 -0.31 9.33 -13.21
C PRO A 37 -0.12 8.28 -12.11
N HIS A 38 -0.90 8.38 -11.04
CA HIS A 38 -0.91 7.42 -9.94
C HIS A 38 -2.24 7.43 -9.22
N PHE A 39 -2.60 6.30 -8.62
CA PHE A 39 -3.64 6.25 -7.61
C PHE A 39 -3.02 6.60 -6.25
N ASN A 40 -3.72 7.42 -5.46
CA ASN A 40 -3.31 7.79 -4.10
C ASN A 40 -4.32 7.25 -3.10
N LEU A 41 -3.89 6.39 -2.19
CA LEU A 41 -4.65 5.93 -1.04
C LEU A 41 -4.16 6.62 0.24
N ASN A 42 -5.09 7.15 1.03
CA ASN A 42 -4.79 7.72 2.34
C ASN A 42 -5.26 6.77 3.45
N LEU A 43 -4.35 6.31 4.30
CA LEU A 43 -4.68 5.59 5.52
C LEU A 43 -4.71 6.60 6.67
N LEU A 44 -5.91 6.94 7.12
CA LEU A 44 -6.14 7.92 8.18
C LEU A 44 -6.24 7.23 9.53
N GLY A 45 -5.24 7.43 10.36
CA GLY A 45 -5.19 6.89 11.72
C GLY A 45 -6.23 7.52 12.63
N LYS A 46 -7.08 6.69 13.24
CA LYS A 46 -8.11 7.08 14.22
C LYS A 46 -7.87 6.40 15.57
N ARG A 47 -8.29 7.06 16.64
CA ARG A 47 -8.19 6.49 18.00
C ARG A 47 -9.24 5.40 18.18
N ASP A 48 -8.99 4.48 19.10
CA ASP A 48 -9.97 3.48 19.52
C ASP A 48 -11.29 4.13 19.96
N GLY A 49 -12.39 3.45 19.65
CA GLY A 49 -13.75 3.95 19.91
C GLY A 49 -14.19 5.08 18.98
N TRP A 50 -13.48 5.32 17.88
CA TRP A 50 -13.97 6.20 16.83
C TRP A 50 -15.21 5.59 16.19
N ASN A 51 -16.30 6.37 16.17
CA ASN A 51 -17.62 5.91 15.75
C ASN A 51 -17.92 6.44 14.34
N ASP A 52 -17.70 5.62 13.32
CA ASP A 52 -18.21 5.88 11.99
C ASP A 52 -18.70 4.60 11.29
N LYS A 53 -19.80 4.07 11.81
CA LYS A 53 -20.53 3.03 11.11
C LYS A 53 -20.92 3.57 9.73
N GLU A 54 -20.38 2.94 8.68
CA GLU A 54 -20.58 3.22 7.24
C GLU A 54 -19.68 4.28 6.59
N VAL A 55 -18.49 3.83 6.17
CA VAL A 55 -17.61 4.55 5.23
C VAL A 55 -17.41 3.80 3.92
N SER A 56 -18.33 2.92 3.55
CA SER A 56 -18.25 2.26 2.26
C SER A 56 -18.56 3.27 1.15
N ASN A 57 -17.53 3.62 0.39
CA ASN A 57 -17.66 4.36 -0.85
C ASN A 57 -16.48 3.97 -1.76
N PRO A 58 -16.75 3.16 -2.80
CA PRO A 58 -15.75 2.68 -3.75
C PRO A 58 -14.91 3.77 -4.38
N GLU A 59 -15.48 4.95 -4.66
CA GLU A 59 -14.79 6.09 -5.27
C GLU A 59 -13.87 6.84 -4.29
N ARG A 60 -13.78 6.40 -3.02
CA ARG A 60 -12.88 7.06 -2.06
C ARG A 60 -11.44 6.65 -2.28
N HIS A 61 -10.59 7.57 -1.86
CA HIS A 61 -9.14 7.43 -1.84
C HIS A 61 -8.65 7.37 -0.39
N THR A 62 -9.44 6.80 0.50
CA THR A 62 -9.23 6.91 1.96
C THR A 62 -9.80 5.73 2.71
N MET A 63 -8.99 5.17 3.62
CA MET A 63 -9.38 4.20 4.63
C MET A 63 -9.10 4.76 6.02
N PHE A 64 -9.95 4.41 6.98
CA PHE A 64 -9.78 4.77 8.38
C PHE A 64 -9.27 3.57 9.16
N VAL A 65 -8.02 3.67 9.62
CA VAL A 65 -7.30 2.57 10.27
C VAL A 65 -7.01 2.91 11.73
N PRO A 66 -6.73 1.91 12.59
CA PRO A 66 -6.30 2.17 13.95
C PRO A 66 -5.00 2.98 13.96
N MET A 67 -4.99 4.06 14.74
CA MET A 67 -3.81 4.90 14.92
C MET A 67 -2.76 4.18 15.78
N ASP A 68 -3.20 3.29 16.68
CA ASP A 68 -2.37 2.44 17.53
C ASP A 68 -2.88 1.00 17.41
N THR A 69 -2.05 0.11 16.89
CA THR A 69 -2.40 -1.30 16.69
C THR A 69 -1.79 -2.23 17.74
N SER A 70 -1.21 -1.70 18.83
CA SER A 70 -0.52 -2.52 19.84
C SER A 70 -1.43 -3.53 20.55
N ALA A 71 -2.74 -3.27 20.60
CA ALA A 71 -3.75 -4.17 21.15
C ALA A 71 -4.54 -4.94 20.06
N TRP A 72 -4.18 -4.76 18.79
CA TRP A 72 -4.87 -5.35 17.66
C TRP A 72 -4.15 -6.62 17.20
N ASN A 73 -4.93 -7.62 16.82
CA ASN A 73 -4.42 -8.87 16.26
C ASN A 73 -5.27 -9.28 15.05
N ILE A 74 -4.61 -9.84 14.04
CA ILE A 74 -5.23 -10.53 12.92
C ILE A 74 -5.38 -11.98 13.34
N GLU A 75 -6.62 -12.46 13.48
CA GLU A 75 -6.88 -13.86 13.74
C GLU A 75 -6.52 -14.70 12.50
N LEU A 76 -5.70 -15.73 12.72
CA LEU A 76 -5.41 -16.70 11.69
C LEU A 76 -6.36 -17.90 11.89
N LYS A 77 -6.85 -18.48 10.80
CA LYS A 77 -7.49 -19.82 10.81
C LYS A 77 -6.53 -20.84 11.46
N THR A 78 -6.88 -22.09 11.82
CA THR A 78 -6.03 -23.23 12.32
C THR A 78 -6.43 -24.56 11.69
N PRO A 79 -5.50 -25.45 11.24
CA PRO A 79 -4.04 -25.57 11.56
C PRO A 79 -2.89 -25.05 10.61
N ASN A 80 -2.15 -23.98 10.99
CA ASN A 80 -0.87 -23.35 10.50
C ASN A 80 0.26 -24.12 9.87
N LYS A 81 0.81 -23.58 8.75
CA LYS A 81 2.22 -23.15 8.69
C LYS A 81 2.38 -21.65 8.39
N VAL A 82 3.17 -20.95 9.20
CA VAL A 82 3.61 -19.56 8.91
C VAL A 82 5.04 -19.61 8.38
N VAL A 83 5.27 -18.97 7.24
CA VAL A 83 6.57 -18.90 6.59
C VAL A 83 6.94 -17.43 6.41
N ASN A 84 8.18 -17.09 6.73
CA ASN A 84 8.73 -15.76 6.54
C ASN A 84 9.97 -15.87 5.66
N HIS A 85 9.88 -15.35 4.43
CA HIS A 85 10.98 -15.31 3.47
C HIS A 85 11.70 -16.67 3.36
N GLY A 86 10.94 -17.70 2.99
CA GLY A 86 11.48 -19.06 2.85
C GLY A 86 11.90 -19.73 4.15
N ASN A 87 11.56 -19.19 5.33
CA ASN A 87 11.85 -19.81 6.62
C ASN A 87 10.56 -20.12 7.37
N LYS A 88 10.37 -21.39 7.75
CA LYS A 88 9.24 -21.78 8.58
C LYS A 88 9.36 -21.13 9.96
N VAL A 89 8.38 -20.30 10.33
CA VAL A 89 8.34 -19.58 11.61
C VAL A 89 7.61 -20.39 12.68
N GLY A 90 6.51 -21.05 12.32
CA GLY A 90 5.72 -21.79 13.29
C GLY A 90 4.59 -22.60 12.66
N ASP A 91 4.06 -23.53 13.46
CA ASP A 91 2.84 -24.28 13.19
C ASP A 91 1.74 -23.82 14.15
N ASN A 92 0.48 -23.86 13.70
CA ASN A 92 -0.70 -23.53 14.52
C ASN A 92 -0.64 -22.17 15.26
N VAL A 93 0.04 -21.18 14.69
CA VAL A 93 -0.01 -19.76 15.09
C VAL A 93 -1.45 -19.27 14.99
N THR A 94 -1.98 -18.72 16.07
CA THR A 94 -3.39 -18.31 16.13
C THR A 94 -3.62 -16.87 15.68
N SER A 95 -2.58 -16.04 15.67
CA SER A 95 -2.71 -14.62 15.32
C SER A 95 -1.40 -13.96 14.90
N LEU A 96 -1.51 -12.86 14.16
CA LEU A 96 -0.42 -11.90 13.90
C LEU A 96 -0.75 -10.56 14.58
N PRO A 97 0.25 -9.77 15.04
CA PRO A 97 -0.02 -8.45 15.59
C PRO A 97 -0.48 -7.48 14.51
N GLY A 98 -1.22 -6.44 14.87
CA GLY A 98 -1.61 -5.39 13.93
C GLY A 98 -3.00 -5.57 13.34
N PHE A 99 -3.25 -4.91 12.21
CA PHE A 99 -4.53 -4.86 11.52
C PHE A 99 -4.39 -5.24 10.04
N ALA A 100 -5.33 -6.01 9.51
CA ALA A 100 -5.32 -6.45 8.11
C ALA A 100 -5.98 -5.42 7.20
N ILE A 101 -5.34 -5.13 6.06
CA ILE A 101 -5.95 -4.46 4.91
C ILE A 101 -5.93 -5.47 3.77
N TYR A 102 -7.10 -6.03 3.43
CA TYR A 102 -7.24 -7.00 2.35
C TYR A 102 -7.17 -6.30 1.00
N MET A 103 -6.58 -7.00 0.03
CA MET A 103 -6.41 -6.49 -1.30
C MET A 103 -6.78 -7.54 -2.33
N THR A 104 -7.61 -7.14 -3.28
CA THR A 104 -8.05 -7.94 -4.42
C THR A 104 -7.67 -7.26 -5.72
N GLN A 105 -7.77 -7.99 -6.84
CA GLN A 105 -7.65 -7.42 -8.17
C GLN A 105 -8.68 -8.08 -9.09
N SER A 106 -9.89 -7.53 -9.11
CA SER A 106 -11.04 -8.06 -9.85
C SER A 106 -10.94 -7.90 -11.38
N GLY A 107 -9.96 -7.14 -11.86
CA GLY A 107 -9.82 -6.78 -13.26
C GLY A 107 -10.58 -5.52 -13.68
N ALA A 108 -11.15 -4.77 -12.72
CA ALA A 108 -11.73 -3.45 -12.94
C ALA A 108 -10.73 -2.45 -13.54
N ASP A 109 -11.23 -1.41 -14.23
CA ASP A 109 -10.38 -0.35 -14.80
C ASP A 109 -9.93 0.69 -13.76
N ASP A 110 -10.64 0.80 -12.63
CA ASP A 110 -10.38 1.75 -11.56
C ASP A 110 -10.22 1.04 -10.21
N PHE A 111 -9.48 1.68 -9.29
CA PHE A 111 -9.35 1.23 -7.91
C PHE A 111 -10.66 1.46 -7.16
N ALA A 112 -10.98 0.57 -6.22
CA ALA A 112 -12.14 0.73 -5.36
C ALA A 112 -11.79 0.46 -3.89
N VAL A 113 -12.15 1.39 -3.00
CA VAL A 113 -12.15 1.12 -1.55
C VAL A 113 -13.46 0.40 -1.21
N ILE A 114 -13.38 -0.93 -1.12
CA ILE A 114 -14.52 -1.82 -0.87
C ILE A 114 -14.99 -1.65 0.58
N ASP A 115 -14.06 -1.73 1.51
CA ASP A 115 -14.27 -1.41 2.91
C ASP A 115 -13.27 -0.34 3.39
N GLY A 116 -13.83 0.78 3.83
CA GLY A 116 -13.12 2.00 4.15
C GLY A 116 -12.84 2.20 5.64
N THR A 117 -13.27 1.31 6.53
CA THR A 117 -13.07 1.49 7.97
C THR A 117 -12.64 0.19 8.66
N ALA A 118 -11.99 0.33 9.80
CA ALA A 118 -11.46 -0.76 10.62
C ALA A 118 -12.26 -0.97 11.91
N PHE A 119 -13.33 -0.17 12.12
CA PHE A 119 -13.95 0.06 13.44
C PHE A 119 -15.37 -0.49 13.55
N ASP A 120 -15.85 -1.19 12.53
CA ASP A 120 -17.17 -1.83 12.49
C ASP A 120 -17.11 -3.36 12.69
N GLY A 121 -15.91 -3.93 12.80
CA GLY A 121 -15.69 -5.35 13.07
C GLY A 121 -15.11 -6.10 11.87
N ASP A 122 -15.07 -5.47 10.70
CA ASP A 122 -14.48 -6.01 9.49
C ASP A 122 -13.14 -5.32 9.16
N PRO A 123 -12.25 -5.99 8.41
CA PRO A 123 -11.00 -5.38 7.95
C PRO A 123 -11.25 -4.42 6.78
N CYS A 124 -10.31 -3.48 6.55
CA CYS A 124 -10.40 -2.63 5.37
C CYS A 124 -10.08 -3.45 4.11
N GLU A 125 -10.71 -3.09 2.99
CA GLU A 125 -10.53 -3.80 1.72
C GLU A 125 -10.36 -2.84 0.54
N LEU A 126 -9.34 -3.11 -0.29
CA LEU A 126 -9.04 -2.38 -1.53
C LEU A 126 -9.09 -3.35 -2.71
N ASP A 127 -9.87 -3.05 -3.73
CA ASP A 127 -9.75 -3.68 -5.03
C ASP A 127 -8.84 -2.81 -5.92
N LEU A 128 -7.74 -3.40 -6.39
CA LEU A 128 -6.80 -2.74 -7.27
C LEU A 128 -7.34 -2.74 -8.70
N ALA A 129 -7.19 -1.62 -9.40
CA ALA A 129 -7.39 -1.61 -10.85
C ALA A 129 -6.46 -2.63 -11.54
N ARG A 130 -6.87 -3.10 -12.72
CA ARG A 130 -6.07 -4.02 -13.55
C ARG A 130 -4.66 -3.48 -13.79
N GLY A 131 -3.67 -4.37 -13.75
CA GLY A 131 -2.27 -4.05 -14.04
C GLY A 131 -1.35 -4.25 -12.84
N LYS A 132 -0.08 -3.88 -13.02
CA LYS A 132 0.97 -3.98 -12.00
C LYS A 132 1.42 -2.58 -11.61
N TYR A 133 1.88 -2.43 -10.38
CA TYR A 133 2.16 -1.10 -9.84
C TYR A 133 3.50 -1.04 -9.15
N TRP A 134 4.20 0.05 -9.40
CA TRP A 134 5.28 0.50 -8.54
C TRP A 134 4.67 1.27 -7.36
N VAL A 135 4.94 0.80 -6.14
CA VAL A 135 4.23 1.23 -4.93
C VAL A 135 5.17 1.91 -3.96
N VAL A 136 4.77 3.09 -3.48
CA VAL A 136 5.50 3.81 -2.43
C VAL A 136 4.61 4.26 -1.30
N VAL A 137 5.22 4.33 -0.12
CA VAL A 137 4.52 4.67 1.13
C VAL A 137 5.28 5.71 1.94
N ALA A 138 4.57 6.63 2.60
CA ALA A 138 5.15 7.61 3.51
C ALA A 138 4.18 8.05 4.61
N VAL A 139 4.71 8.36 5.80
CA VAL A 139 3.98 9.07 6.87
C VAL A 139 3.98 10.56 6.59
N LYS A 140 2.80 11.19 6.58
CA LYS A 140 2.64 12.61 6.22
C LYS A 140 2.14 13.51 7.36
N ALA A 141 1.60 12.93 8.44
CA ALA A 141 1.18 13.66 9.63
C ALA A 141 2.01 13.27 10.88
N LYS A 142 1.88 14.04 11.98
CA LYS A 142 2.48 13.74 13.30
C LYS A 142 1.50 12.93 14.17
N PRO A 143 1.96 12.18 15.19
CA PRO A 143 3.36 11.89 15.56
C PRO A 143 3.98 10.74 14.74
N VAL A 144 5.32 10.64 14.74
CA VAL A 144 6.11 9.62 14.02
C VAL A 144 7.20 9.03 14.94
N ALA A 145 6.96 9.02 16.25
CA ALA A 145 7.96 8.60 17.23
C ALA A 145 8.35 7.11 17.06
N ASN A 146 7.39 6.29 16.62
CA ASN A 146 7.59 4.89 16.26
C ASN A 146 7.10 4.71 14.81
N ALA A 147 7.99 4.27 13.91
CA ALA A 147 7.65 4.08 12.51
C ALA A 147 6.62 2.95 12.36
N PRO A 148 5.53 3.12 11.60
CA PRO A 148 4.66 2.02 11.23
C PRO A 148 5.43 0.98 10.42
N THR A 149 5.04 -0.28 10.51
CA THR A 149 5.47 -1.33 9.58
C THR A 149 4.29 -1.86 8.79
N ILE A 150 4.57 -2.25 7.56
CA ILE A 150 3.62 -2.92 6.68
C ILE A 150 4.27 -4.21 6.22
N ASP A 151 3.63 -5.33 6.51
CA ASP A 151 4.05 -6.66 6.09
C ASP A 151 3.08 -7.17 5.01
N GLY A 152 3.59 -7.68 3.89
CA GLY A 152 2.78 -8.29 2.84
C GLY A 152 2.57 -9.77 3.11
N TRP A 153 1.33 -10.25 3.07
CA TRP A 153 1.00 -11.65 3.36
C TRP A 153 0.14 -12.28 2.29
N ALA A 154 0.51 -13.49 1.88
CA ALA A 154 -0.31 -14.37 1.06
C ALA A 154 -0.83 -15.54 1.89
N GLN A 155 -2.14 -15.75 1.87
CA GLN A 155 -2.82 -16.92 2.42
C GLN A 155 -3.12 -17.89 1.29
N ILE A 156 -2.68 -19.14 1.42
CA ILE A 156 -2.77 -20.16 0.37
C ILE A 156 -3.29 -21.49 0.94
N TYR A 157 -4.34 -22.03 0.31
CA TYR A 157 -4.86 -23.37 0.57
C TYR A 157 -4.28 -24.38 -0.40
N ASP A 158 -4.09 -25.63 0.04
CA ASP A 158 -3.70 -26.72 -0.85
C ASP A 158 -4.85 -27.22 -1.73
N ILE A 159 -4.53 -28.14 -2.64
CA ILE A 159 -5.45 -28.75 -3.61
C ILE A 159 -6.61 -29.53 -2.98
N ASP A 160 -6.44 -30.02 -1.75
CA ASP A 160 -7.47 -30.77 -1.02
C ASP A 160 -8.39 -29.83 -0.22
N GLY A 161 -8.22 -28.50 -0.37
CA GLY A 161 -8.91 -27.49 0.41
C GLY A 161 -8.46 -27.45 1.87
N ALA A 162 -7.38 -28.17 2.22
CA ALA A 162 -6.72 -28.00 3.49
C ALA A 162 -5.83 -26.75 3.39
N LEU A 163 -6.25 -25.67 4.04
CA LEU A 163 -5.37 -24.51 4.20
C LEU A 163 -4.07 -24.99 4.83
N TYR A 164 -2.89 -24.47 4.44
CA TYR A 164 -2.07 -23.81 5.47
C TYR A 164 -0.78 -23.02 5.23
N TYR A 165 -0.66 -22.19 4.20
CA TYR A 165 0.44 -21.22 4.21
C TYR A 165 -0.04 -19.80 4.43
N TYR A 166 0.48 -19.16 5.48
CA TYR A 166 0.65 -17.71 5.51
C TYR A 166 2.11 -17.42 5.14
N LEU A 167 2.33 -16.87 3.95
CA LEU A 167 3.64 -16.51 3.43
C LEU A 167 3.85 -15.00 3.59
N ASN A 168 4.86 -14.61 4.35
CA ASN A 168 5.31 -13.21 4.40
C ASN A 168 6.15 -12.91 3.15
N LEU A 169 5.74 -11.92 2.38
CA LEU A 169 6.39 -11.42 1.17
C LEU A 169 7.32 -10.23 1.46
N GLY A 170 7.66 -10.02 2.73
CA GLY A 170 8.53 -8.96 3.20
C GLY A 170 7.83 -7.89 4.03
N THR A 171 8.64 -6.93 4.46
CA THR A 171 8.28 -5.88 5.40
C THR A 171 8.82 -4.54 4.93
N VAL A 172 8.01 -3.49 5.02
CA VAL A 172 8.44 -2.10 4.86
C VAL A 172 8.27 -1.34 6.17
N THR A 173 9.36 -0.72 6.64
CA THR A 173 9.28 0.32 7.67
C THR A 173 8.94 1.66 7.03
N VAL A 174 7.82 2.25 7.44
CA VAL A 174 7.29 3.47 6.84
C VAL A 174 7.89 4.70 7.51
N SER A 175 8.52 5.56 6.72
CA SER A 175 9.16 6.78 7.21
C SER A 175 8.45 8.06 6.73
N ARG A 176 8.96 9.24 7.11
CA ARG A 176 8.53 10.53 6.55
C ARG A 176 8.92 10.71 5.08
N LYS A 177 9.98 10.02 4.66
CA LYS A 177 10.40 9.94 3.26
C LYS A 177 9.64 8.79 2.62
N TRP A 178 9.43 8.89 1.32
CA TRP A 178 8.87 7.79 0.54
C TRP A 178 9.80 6.58 0.63
N SER A 179 9.22 5.43 0.94
CA SER A 179 9.87 4.11 0.91
C SER A 179 9.25 3.31 -0.23
N ASN A 180 10.06 2.48 -0.91
CA ASN A 180 9.54 1.50 -1.86
C ASN A 180 8.80 0.39 -1.10
N ALA A 181 7.62 0.03 -1.56
CA ALA A 181 6.79 -1.06 -1.05
C ALA A 181 6.29 -1.99 -2.18
N THR A 182 6.90 -1.88 -3.37
CA THR A 182 6.55 -2.68 -4.55
C THR A 182 6.72 -4.17 -4.29
N ASP A 183 7.84 -4.55 -3.67
CA ASP A 183 8.22 -5.95 -3.46
C ASP A 183 7.19 -6.70 -2.60
N LEU A 184 6.40 -6.00 -1.77
CA LEU A 184 5.32 -6.63 -0.99
C LEU A 184 4.26 -7.32 -1.85
N PHE A 185 4.13 -6.94 -3.12
CA PHE A 185 3.20 -7.54 -4.09
C PHE A 185 3.85 -8.57 -5.01
N PHE A 186 5.13 -8.88 -4.82
CA PHE A 186 5.81 -9.92 -5.58
C PHE A 186 6.13 -11.09 -4.66
N ILE A 187 5.99 -12.28 -5.22
CA ILE A 187 6.44 -13.51 -4.58
C ILE A 187 7.55 -14.12 -5.42
N ASN A 188 8.65 -14.48 -4.77
CA ASN A 188 9.82 -15.09 -5.41
C ASN A 188 9.99 -16.57 -5.03
N THR A 189 10.97 -17.23 -5.65
CA THR A 189 11.26 -18.65 -5.40
C THR A 189 11.63 -18.93 -3.93
N GLU A 190 12.23 -17.98 -3.22
CA GLU A 190 12.61 -18.15 -1.81
C GLU A 190 11.36 -18.15 -0.92
N GLU A 191 10.46 -17.20 -1.11
CA GLU A 191 9.20 -17.10 -0.36
C GLU A 191 8.26 -18.28 -0.63
N ALA A 192 8.20 -18.74 -1.87
CA ALA A 192 7.41 -19.89 -2.27
C ALA A 192 8.13 -21.23 -2.09
N SER A 193 9.36 -21.27 -1.55
CA SER A 193 10.27 -22.42 -1.52
C SER A 193 9.58 -23.79 -1.47
N GLY A 194 9.62 -24.52 -2.58
CA GLY A 194 8.97 -25.82 -2.71
C GLY A 194 9.46 -26.88 -1.71
N ALA A 195 10.67 -26.73 -1.16
CA ALA A 195 11.18 -27.61 -0.11
C ALA A 195 10.42 -27.44 1.23
N ILE A 196 9.77 -26.30 1.44
CA ILE A 196 9.07 -25.95 2.67
C ILE A 196 7.57 -25.96 2.45
N THR A 197 7.13 -25.32 1.37
CA THR A 197 5.71 -25.09 1.09
C THR A 197 5.11 -26.20 0.23
N GLY A 198 5.92 -26.79 -0.68
CA GLY A 198 5.44 -27.68 -1.74
C GLY A 198 4.66 -26.96 -2.84
N LEU A 199 4.66 -25.61 -2.86
CA LEU A 199 3.94 -24.82 -3.85
C LEU A 199 4.70 -24.77 -5.18
N PRO A 200 3.98 -24.60 -6.31
CA PRO A 200 4.57 -24.27 -7.61
C PRO A 200 5.53 -23.08 -7.52
N ASP A 201 6.68 -23.16 -8.17
CA ASP A 201 7.67 -22.08 -8.15
C ASP A 201 7.17 -20.88 -9.00
N PRO A 202 7.02 -19.68 -8.42
CA PRO A 202 6.67 -18.45 -9.17
C PRO A 202 7.80 -18.02 -10.12
N GLY A 203 9.01 -18.55 -9.94
CA GLY A 203 10.21 -18.11 -10.63
C GLY A 203 10.70 -16.73 -10.18
N ASN A 204 11.84 -16.32 -10.72
CA ASN A 204 12.50 -15.06 -10.40
C ASN A 204 12.62 -14.16 -11.63
N ALA A 205 11.50 -13.82 -12.27
CA ALA A 205 11.53 -12.90 -13.39
C ALA A 205 11.98 -11.50 -12.90
N ASN A 206 13.08 -10.99 -13.46
CA ASN A 206 13.63 -9.64 -13.21
C ASN A 206 13.97 -9.34 -11.73
N ASP A 207 14.46 -10.33 -10.96
CA ASP A 207 14.85 -10.20 -9.55
C ASP A 207 13.74 -9.78 -8.57
N LEU A 208 12.50 -9.60 -9.04
CA LEU A 208 11.33 -9.27 -8.21
C LEU A 208 10.49 -10.51 -7.88
N GLY A 209 10.35 -11.44 -8.83
CA GLY A 209 9.45 -12.59 -8.72
C GLY A 209 8.18 -12.41 -9.57
N MET A 210 7.10 -13.09 -9.18
CA MET A 210 5.80 -13.01 -9.84
C MET A 210 4.86 -12.07 -9.07
N TRP A 211 4.08 -11.26 -9.77
CA TRP A 211 3.03 -10.45 -9.16
C TRP A 211 2.03 -11.35 -8.44
N ILE A 212 1.66 -11.03 -7.20
CA ILE A 212 0.94 -11.97 -6.32
C ILE A 212 -0.40 -12.42 -6.90
N PHE A 213 -1.12 -11.54 -7.60
CA PHE A 213 -2.38 -11.89 -8.24
C PHE A 213 -2.19 -12.75 -9.51
N ASP A 214 -1.08 -12.60 -10.23
CA ASP A 214 -0.71 -13.52 -11.32
C ASP A 214 -0.36 -14.89 -10.75
N TYR A 215 0.31 -14.91 -9.60
CA TYR A 215 0.66 -16.16 -8.93
C TYR A 215 -0.57 -16.89 -8.43
N PHE A 216 -1.54 -16.20 -7.82
CA PHE A 216 -2.83 -16.80 -7.48
C PHE A 216 -3.54 -17.38 -8.70
N ALA A 217 -3.54 -16.69 -9.84
CA ALA A 217 -4.10 -17.23 -11.08
C ALA A 217 -3.34 -18.49 -11.56
N SER A 218 -2.02 -18.55 -11.37
CA SER A 218 -1.21 -19.74 -11.70
C SER A 218 -1.48 -20.92 -10.76
N LEU A 219 -1.75 -20.63 -9.48
CA LEU A 219 -2.11 -21.63 -8.47
C LEU A 219 -3.53 -22.17 -8.71
N ASP A 220 -4.48 -21.29 -9.06
CA ASP A 220 -5.84 -21.69 -9.45
C ASP A 220 -5.82 -22.66 -10.65
N ALA A 221 -4.99 -22.38 -11.65
CA ALA A 221 -4.76 -23.28 -12.78
C ALA A 221 -4.11 -24.62 -12.37
N ALA A 222 -3.47 -24.67 -11.21
CA ALA A 222 -2.92 -25.88 -10.60
C ALA A 222 -3.86 -26.52 -9.55
N GLU A 223 -5.14 -26.14 -9.56
CA GLU A 223 -6.22 -26.67 -8.70
C GLU A 223 -6.15 -26.26 -7.22
N TYR A 224 -5.33 -25.25 -6.87
CA TYR A 224 -5.36 -24.63 -5.55
C TYR A 224 -6.50 -23.58 -5.50
N SER A 225 -7.02 -23.23 -4.32
CA SER A 225 -8.12 -22.25 -4.20
C SER A 225 -8.03 -21.35 -2.95
N ASP A 226 -9.04 -20.49 -2.79
CA ASP A 226 -9.32 -19.71 -1.57
C ASP A 226 -8.18 -18.78 -1.11
N PHE A 227 -7.41 -18.26 -2.06
CA PHE A 227 -6.30 -17.36 -1.78
C PHE A 227 -6.77 -16.02 -1.21
N ALA A 228 -5.96 -15.44 -0.34
CA ALA A 228 -6.12 -14.05 0.06
C ALA A 228 -4.77 -13.35 0.12
N TYR A 229 -4.75 -12.08 -0.26
CA TYR A 229 -3.60 -11.21 -0.06
C TYR A 229 -4.00 -10.05 0.84
N PHE A 230 -3.17 -9.77 1.83
CA PHE A 230 -3.41 -8.66 2.75
C PHE A 230 -2.12 -8.03 3.22
N TRP A 231 -2.23 -6.76 3.58
CA TRP A 231 -1.20 -6.05 4.33
C TRP A 231 -1.51 -6.12 5.82
N GLN A 232 -0.54 -6.54 6.61
CA GLN A 232 -0.56 -6.37 8.06
C GLN A 232 0.05 -5.00 8.37
N LEU A 233 -0.80 -4.06 8.78
CA LEU A 233 -0.39 -2.74 9.26
C LEU A 233 -0.17 -2.79 10.77
N GLN A 234 1.06 -2.50 11.20
CA GLN A 234 1.38 -2.22 12.60
C GLN A 234 1.58 -0.70 12.74
N ASN A 235 0.53 0.01 13.10
CA ASN A 235 0.54 1.47 13.22
C ASN A 235 0.87 1.89 14.65
N ASN A 236 1.95 2.67 14.81
CA ASN A 236 2.48 3.08 16.10
C ASN A 236 2.26 4.58 16.39
N GLY A 237 1.05 5.08 16.08
CA GLY A 237 0.63 6.45 16.35
C GLY A 237 0.50 7.36 15.12
N SER A 238 0.69 6.85 13.89
CA SER A 238 0.65 7.68 12.69
C SER A 238 -0.77 8.05 12.30
N LYS A 239 -1.02 9.35 12.11
CA LYS A 239 -2.33 9.90 11.73
C LYS A 239 -2.63 9.87 10.24
N LEU A 240 -1.60 9.84 9.40
CA LEU A 240 -1.74 9.78 7.95
C LEU A 240 -0.53 9.06 7.37
N ILE A 241 -0.81 7.90 6.79
CA ILE A 241 0.09 7.18 5.88
C ILE A 241 -0.49 7.37 4.47
N GLN A 242 0.34 7.80 3.52
CA GLN A 242 -0.04 7.86 2.11
C GLN A 242 0.63 6.73 1.36
N VAL A 243 -0.16 6.02 0.55
CA VAL A 243 0.30 5.00 -0.39
C VAL A 243 0.02 5.50 -1.79
N ARG A 244 0.98 5.32 -2.70
CA ARG A 244 0.81 5.67 -4.12
C ARG A 244 1.13 4.47 -4.99
N PHE A 245 0.27 4.25 -5.98
CA PHE A 245 0.37 3.18 -6.96
C PHE A 245 0.60 3.81 -8.33
N TYR A 246 1.79 3.62 -8.88
CA TYR A 246 2.18 4.09 -10.20
C TYR A 246 2.11 2.91 -11.17
N PRO A 247 1.33 2.97 -12.27
CA PRO A 247 1.26 1.88 -13.23
C PRO A 247 2.65 1.51 -13.77
N MET A 248 2.95 0.22 -13.78
CA MET A 248 4.12 -0.32 -14.48
C MET A 248 3.82 -0.44 -15.98
N PRO A 249 4.84 -0.26 -16.84
CA PRO A 249 4.71 -0.43 -18.29
C PRO A 249 4.47 -1.89 -18.71
#